data_AF-A0A929QH78-F1
#
_entry.id   AF-A0A929QH78-F1
#
_cell.length_a   1.000
_cell.length_b   1.000
_cell.length_c   1.000
_cell.angle_alpha   90.00
_cell.angle_beta   90.00
_cell.angle_gamma   90.00
#
_symmetry.space_group_name_H-M   'P 1'
#
loop_
_entity.id
_entity.type
_entity.pdbx_description
1 polymer ?
#
loop_
_entity_poly.entity_id
_entity_poly.type
_entity_poly.pdbx_seq_one_letter_code
_entity_poly.pdbx_strand_id
1 'polypeptide(L)'
;MAELNERKDGISPELDALSSELLGEAFDVLADGRSLNVVLVVEDQAGHIASYEFSDDGPEELLQGAHKRVQSLVKHKGDKDEGLQDPVRYALVYEGAIALTNNDGYKDAVLLEFGEKGYKSFSAYSFVAGKGKGEEFTWSEPAPAGEIEPLL
;
A
#
# COMPACT_ATOMS: atom_id res chain seq x y z
N MET A 1 -11.81 -12.63 27.41
CA MET A 1 -12.51 -11.45 26.87
C MET A 1 -11.69 -10.95 25.69
N ALA A 2 -11.84 -11.57 24.52
CA ALA A 2 -11.30 -11.00 23.28
C ALA A 2 -12.53 -10.50 22.54
N GLU A 3 -12.73 -9.18 22.58
CA GLU A 3 -13.67 -8.51 21.69
C GLU A 3 -13.16 -8.80 20.27
N LEU A 4 -13.72 -9.85 19.64
CA LEU A 4 -13.65 -10.05 18.20
C LEU A 4 -14.34 -8.85 17.60
N ASN A 5 -13.54 -7.80 17.39
CA ASN A 5 -13.90 -6.61 16.66
C ASN A 5 -14.47 -7.12 15.33
N GLU A 6 -15.79 -7.06 15.15
CA GLU A 6 -16.52 -7.49 13.95
C GLU A 6 -16.13 -6.57 12.79
N ARG A 7 -14.87 -6.70 12.36
CA ARG A 7 -14.32 -5.97 11.23
C ARG A 7 -15.06 -6.46 10.00
N LYS A 8 -15.64 -5.53 9.27
CA LYS A 8 -16.36 -5.85 8.05
C LYS A 8 -15.39 -6.47 7.04
N ASP A 9 -15.89 -7.50 6.36
CA ASP A 9 -15.22 -8.12 5.23
C ASP A 9 -15.62 -7.37 3.95
N GLY A 10 -14.64 -7.08 3.10
CA GLY A 10 -14.82 -6.33 1.86
C GLY A 10 -14.03 -5.03 1.78
N ILE A 11 -14.06 -4.43 0.60
CA ILE A 11 -13.34 -3.20 0.23
C ILE A 11 -14.40 -2.16 -0.13
N SER A 12 -14.36 -1.00 0.53
CA SER A 12 -15.22 0.13 0.19
C SER A 12 -14.78 0.74 -1.15
N PRO A 13 -15.70 1.30 -1.96
CA PRO A 13 -15.35 1.87 -3.27
C PRO A 13 -14.32 2.99 -3.19
N GLU A 14 -14.30 3.74 -2.08
CA GLU A 14 -13.29 4.77 -1.82
C GLU A 14 -11.90 4.17 -1.59
N LEU A 15 -11.80 3.06 -0.85
CA LEU A 15 -10.53 2.34 -0.65
C LEU A 15 -10.04 1.68 -1.94
N ASP A 16 -10.96 1.13 -2.74
CA ASP A 16 -10.67 0.58 -4.07
C ASP A 16 -10.10 1.67 -4.99
N ALA A 17 -10.74 2.84 -5.04
CA ALA A 17 -10.25 3.98 -5.82
C ALA A 17 -8.85 4.43 -5.35
N LEU A 18 -8.66 4.66 -4.04
CA LEU A 18 -7.40 5.10 -3.46
C LEU A 18 -6.25 4.13 -3.76
N SER A 19 -6.51 2.83 -3.59
CA SER A 19 -5.51 1.78 -3.81
C SER A 19 -5.20 1.61 -5.31
N SER A 20 -6.20 1.73 -6.18
CA SER A 20 -6.03 1.68 -7.64
C SER A 20 -5.24 2.88 -8.17
N GLU A 21 -5.52 4.09 -7.68
CA GLU A 21 -4.78 5.30 -8.05
C GLU A 21 -3.32 5.19 -7.62
N LEU A 22 -3.05 4.83 -6.36
CA LEU A 22 -1.70 4.65 -5.84
C LEU A 22 -0.92 3.58 -6.63
N LEU A 23 -1.57 2.45 -6.92
CA LEU A 23 -0.95 1.38 -7.70
C LEU A 23 -0.65 1.83 -9.15
N GLY A 24 -1.53 2.62 -9.75
CA GLY A 24 -1.33 3.22 -11.07
C GLY A 24 -0.13 4.16 -11.10
N GLU A 25 -0.02 5.06 -10.12
CA GLU A 25 1.13 5.95 -9.97
C GLU A 25 2.43 5.16 -9.79
N ALA A 26 2.41 4.09 -9.00
CA ALA A 26 3.55 3.22 -8.81
C ALA A 26 4.01 2.56 -10.13
N PHE A 27 3.07 2.10 -10.96
CA PHE A 27 3.40 1.53 -12.26
C PHE A 27 3.98 2.56 -13.24
N ASP A 28 3.49 3.80 -13.23
CA ASP A 28 4.03 4.88 -14.06
C ASP A 28 5.50 5.16 -13.70
N VAL A 29 5.83 5.19 -12.41
CA VAL A 29 7.21 5.32 -11.90
C VAL A 29 8.11 4.18 -12.39
N LEU A 30 7.61 2.94 -12.36
CA LEU A 30 8.36 1.76 -12.83
C LEU A 30 8.51 1.70 -14.35
N ALA A 31 7.50 2.16 -15.09
CA ALA A 31 7.54 2.27 -16.55
C ALA A 31 8.62 3.25 -17.00
N ASP A 32 8.77 4.37 -16.27
CA ASP A 32 9.85 5.37 -16.44
C ASP A 32 11.24 4.81 -16.05
N GLY A 33 11.28 3.66 -15.37
CA GLY A 33 12.53 3.01 -14.95
C GLY A 33 13.08 3.53 -13.64
N ARG A 34 12.28 4.31 -12.90
CA ARG A 34 12.62 4.75 -11.56
C ARG A 34 12.35 3.63 -10.55
N SER A 35 13.08 3.66 -9.44
CA SER A 35 12.80 2.76 -8.31
C SER A 35 11.60 3.28 -7.55
N LEU A 36 10.67 2.37 -7.28
CA LEU A 36 9.51 2.64 -6.47
C LEU A 36 9.92 2.47 -4.99
N ASN A 37 9.87 3.59 -4.30
CA ASN A 37 10.07 3.64 -2.87
C ASN A 37 8.81 3.15 -2.13
N VAL A 38 8.88 2.96 -0.82
CA VAL A 38 7.70 2.62 -0.04
C VAL A 38 6.82 3.86 0.04
N VAL A 39 5.65 3.87 -0.61
CA VAL A 39 4.74 5.02 -0.63
C VAL A 39 3.48 4.67 0.15
N LEU A 40 3.23 5.40 1.23
CA LEU A 40 2.03 5.32 2.05
C LEU A 40 1.10 6.47 1.69
N VAL A 41 -0.12 6.15 1.32
CA VAL A 41 -1.22 7.10 1.15
C VAL A 41 -2.27 6.85 2.22
N VAL A 42 -2.76 7.91 2.81
CA VAL A 42 -3.83 7.87 3.82
C VAL A 42 -4.91 8.85 3.42
N GLU A 43 -6.16 8.46 3.69
CA GLU A 43 -7.32 9.29 3.42
C GLU A 43 -8.13 9.48 4.71
N ASP A 44 -8.57 10.71 4.94
CA ASP A 44 -9.45 11.08 6.05
C ASP A 44 -10.93 11.04 5.65
N GLN A 45 -11.84 11.10 6.64
CA GLN A 45 -13.28 11.03 6.38
C GLN A 45 -13.84 12.19 5.53
N ALA A 46 -13.14 13.32 5.48
CA ALA A 46 -13.45 14.46 4.62
C ALA A 46 -12.94 14.29 3.17
N GLY A 47 -12.19 13.22 2.88
CA GLY A 47 -11.61 12.94 1.57
C GLY A 47 -10.30 13.70 1.30
N HIS A 48 -9.62 14.22 2.31
CA HIS A 48 -8.24 14.67 2.11
C HIS A 48 -7.31 13.47 2.09
N ILE A 49 -6.42 13.48 1.12
CA ILE A 49 -5.43 12.44 0.89
C ILE A 49 -4.06 13.03 1.22
N ALA A 50 -3.27 12.32 2.03
CA ALA A 50 -1.88 12.65 2.30
C ALA A 50 -0.99 11.48 1.87
N SER A 51 0.10 11.77 1.18
CA SER A 51 1.06 10.78 0.68
C SER A 51 2.42 10.95 1.36
N TYR A 52 3.06 9.83 1.70
CA TYR A 52 4.34 9.77 2.38
C TYR A 52 5.24 8.76 1.68
N GLU A 53 6.39 9.21 1.18
CA GLU A 53 7.38 8.34 0.56
C GLU A 53 8.53 8.04 1.54
N PHE A 54 8.92 6.78 1.63
CA PHE A 54 10.04 6.30 2.45
C PHE A 54 11.09 5.63 1.55
N SER A 55 12.31 6.15 1.57
CA SER A 55 13.42 5.72 0.70
C SER A 55 14.81 5.76 1.35
N ASP A 56 14.90 6.16 2.62
CA ASP A 56 16.18 6.47 3.30
C ASP A 56 16.81 5.25 4.00
N ASP A 57 15.99 4.30 4.46
CA ASP A 57 16.40 3.15 5.27
C ASP A 57 16.32 1.79 4.53
N GLY A 58 16.72 0.70 5.21
CA GLY A 58 16.57 -0.66 4.69
C GLY A 58 15.11 -1.09 4.53
N PRO A 59 14.80 -2.09 3.68
CA PRO A 59 13.42 -2.46 3.31
C PRO A 59 12.52 -2.79 4.52
N GLU A 60 13.07 -3.45 5.54
CA GLU A 60 12.33 -3.75 6.78
C GLU A 60 12.01 -2.48 7.59
N GLU A 61 12.92 -1.52 7.61
CA GLU A 61 12.76 -0.24 8.31
C GLU A 61 11.78 0.68 7.58
N LEU A 62 11.80 0.69 6.25
CA LEU A 62 10.84 1.44 5.44
C LEU A 62 9.40 0.97 5.69
N LEU A 63 9.16 -0.36 5.65
CA LEU A 63 7.84 -0.93 5.93
C LEU A 63 7.39 -0.65 7.37
N GLN A 64 8.29 -0.88 8.33
CA GLN A 64 7.98 -0.61 9.73
C GLN A 64 7.73 0.90 9.96
N GLY A 65 8.45 1.77 9.27
CA GLY A 65 8.29 3.22 9.27
C GLY A 65 6.92 3.64 8.76
N ALA A 66 6.50 3.10 7.61
CA ALA A 66 5.17 3.32 7.05
C ALA A 66 4.07 2.85 8.01
N HIS A 67 4.20 1.65 8.60
CA HIS A 67 3.23 1.13 9.56
C HIS A 67 3.14 1.98 10.83
N LYS A 68 4.29 2.44 11.33
CA LYS A 68 4.35 3.37 12.47
C LYS A 68 3.75 4.72 12.11
N ARG A 69 3.91 5.20 10.88
CA ARG A 69 3.34 6.46 10.40
C ARG A 69 1.81 6.39 10.45
N VAL A 70 1.19 5.35 9.90
CA VAL A 70 -0.28 5.15 9.99
C VAL A 70 -0.76 5.19 11.44
N GLN A 71 -0.13 4.39 12.31
CA GLN A 71 -0.49 4.36 13.74
C GLN A 71 -0.28 5.71 14.43
N SER A 72 0.75 6.46 14.05
CA SER A 72 0.99 7.81 14.56
C SER A 72 -0.12 8.75 14.12
N LEU A 73 -0.51 8.74 12.84
CA LEU A 73 -1.60 9.55 12.32
C LEU A 73 -2.91 9.27 13.06
N VAL A 74 -3.25 8.00 13.32
CA VAL A 74 -4.42 7.64 14.13
C VAL A 74 -4.31 8.22 15.55
N LYS A 75 -3.15 8.07 16.21
CA LYS A 75 -2.94 8.60 17.57
C LYS A 75 -3.02 10.12 17.63
N HIS A 76 -2.54 10.80 16.60
CA HIS A 76 -2.53 12.26 16.48
C HIS A 76 -3.84 12.82 15.88
N LYS A 77 -4.78 11.94 15.47
CA LYS A 77 -6.03 12.27 14.78
C LYS A 77 -5.79 13.07 13.49
N GLY A 78 -4.82 12.60 12.71
CA GLY A 78 -4.39 13.19 11.46
C GLY A 78 -3.04 13.87 11.50
N ASP A 79 -2.73 14.56 10.41
CA ASP A 79 -1.52 15.34 10.22
C ASP A 79 -1.90 16.79 9.91
N LYS A 80 -1.53 17.70 10.81
CA LYS A 80 -1.86 19.13 10.64
C LYS A 80 -1.03 19.82 9.56
N ASP A 81 0.15 19.27 9.24
CA ASP A 81 1.05 19.83 8.23
C ASP A 81 0.45 19.58 6.83
N GLU A 82 -0.03 18.36 6.61
CA GLU A 82 -0.69 17.93 5.37
C GLU A 82 -2.20 18.24 5.34
N GLY A 83 -2.76 18.82 6.40
CA GLY A 83 -4.19 19.10 6.51
C GLY A 83 -5.09 17.85 6.65
N LEU A 84 -4.48 16.69 6.91
CA LEU A 84 -5.16 15.41 7.09
C LEU A 84 -5.82 15.36 8.48
N GLN A 85 -7.07 14.91 8.54
CA GLN A 85 -7.77 14.66 9.80
C GLN A 85 -7.63 13.18 10.23
N ASP A 86 -8.54 12.68 11.07
CA ASP A 86 -8.54 11.29 11.53
C ASP A 86 -8.55 10.33 10.32
N PRO A 87 -7.46 9.58 10.07
CA PRO A 87 -7.36 8.74 8.89
C PRO A 87 -8.36 7.59 9.02
N VAL A 88 -9.16 7.42 7.98
CA VAL A 88 -10.14 6.33 7.89
C VAL A 88 -9.71 5.24 6.93
N ARG A 89 -8.79 5.54 6.01
CA ARG A 89 -8.24 4.59 5.03
C ARG A 89 -6.75 4.78 4.85
N TYR A 90 -6.07 3.71 4.47
CA TYR A 90 -4.69 3.75 4.05
C TYR A 90 -4.45 2.77 2.90
N ALA A 91 -3.49 3.11 2.06
CA ALA A 91 -2.92 2.26 1.03
C ALA A 91 -1.40 2.44 1.05
N LEU A 92 -0.65 1.37 0.90
CA LEU A 92 0.80 1.33 0.99
C LEU A 92 1.31 0.50 -0.18
N VAL A 93 2.18 1.07 -1.00
CA VAL A 93 2.74 0.41 -2.16
C VAL A 93 4.25 0.35 -2.07
N TYR A 94 4.86 -0.76 -2.45
CA TYR A 94 6.30 -0.94 -2.42
C TYR A 94 6.78 -2.01 -3.38
N GLU A 95 8.03 -1.89 -3.82
CA GLU A 95 8.71 -2.94 -4.57
C GLU A 95 9.11 -4.11 -3.67
N GLY A 96 8.87 -5.32 -4.15
CA GLY A 96 9.34 -6.54 -3.52
C GLY A 96 9.49 -7.66 -4.55
N ALA A 97 9.67 -8.88 -4.04
CA ALA A 97 9.84 -10.04 -4.89
C ALA A 97 9.04 -11.21 -4.32
N ILE A 98 8.20 -11.80 -5.17
CA ILE A 98 7.38 -12.95 -4.79
C ILE A 98 8.11 -14.22 -5.22
N ALA A 99 8.31 -15.13 -4.27
CA ALA A 99 8.89 -16.44 -4.52
C ALA A 99 7.93 -17.27 -5.38
N LEU A 100 8.41 -17.79 -6.51
CA LEU A 100 7.60 -18.62 -7.39
C LEU A 100 7.56 -20.05 -6.84
N THR A 101 6.37 -20.54 -6.49
CA THR A 101 6.19 -21.90 -5.95
C THR A 101 6.58 -23.01 -6.94
N ASN A 102 6.57 -22.71 -8.25
CA ASN A 102 6.79 -23.68 -9.32
C ASN A 102 8.14 -23.53 -10.07
N ASN A 103 8.91 -22.48 -9.78
CA ASN A 103 10.23 -22.27 -10.37
C ASN A 103 11.13 -21.74 -9.26
N ASP A 104 12.28 -22.37 -9.03
CA ASP A 104 13.25 -21.95 -8.02
C ASP A 104 13.76 -20.53 -8.37
N GLY A 105 13.08 -19.50 -7.86
CA GLY A 105 13.29 -18.13 -8.28
C GLY A 105 12.30 -17.12 -7.71
N TYR A 106 12.68 -15.86 -7.77
CA TYR A 106 11.88 -14.72 -7.35
C TYR A 106 11.49 -13.92 -8.59
N LYS A 107 10.27 -13.39 -8.59
CA LYS A 107 9.82 -12.47 -9.62
C LYS A 107 9.52 -11.12 -8.99
N ASP A 108 10.06 -10.06 -9.60
CA ASP A 108 9.78 -8.69 -9.21
C ASP A 108 8.28 -8.43 -9.22
N ALA A 109 7.81 -7.85 -8.14
CA ALA A 109 6.42 -7.55 -7.92
C ALA A 109 6.28 -6.25 -7.14
N VAL A 110 5.20 -5.54 -7.44
CA VAL A 110 4.73 -4.45 -6.60
C VAL A 110 3.75 -5.03 -5.61
N LEU A 111 3.99 -4.81 -4.33
CA LEU A 111 3.07 -5.17 -3.26
C LEU A 111 2.25 -3.92 -2.90
N LEU A 112 0.98 -4.15 -2.61
CA LEU A 112 0.01 -3.12 -2.24
C LEU A 112 -0.75 -3.60 -1.01
N GLU A 113 -0.60 -2.90 0.10
CA GLU A 113 -1.31 -3.15 1.34
C GLU A 113 -2.33 -2.05 1.56
N PHE A 114 -3.58 -2.38 1.85
CA PHE A 114 -4.63 -1.39 2.01
C PHE A 114 -5.63 -1.80 3.06
N GLY A 115 -6.22 -0.81 3.72
CA GLY A 115 -7.15 -1.05 4.81
C GLY A 115 -8.01 0.16 5.14
N GLU A 116 -9.17 -0.13 5.71
CA GLU A 116 -10.12 0.87 6.19
C GLU A 116 -10.44 0.62 7.67
N LYS A 117 -10.65 1.72 8.40
CA LYS A 117 -10.99 1.71 9.82
C LYS A 117 -12.29 0.93 10.04
N GLY A 118 -12.21 -0.12 10.86
CA GLY A 118 -13.33 -1.02 11.11
C GLY A 118 -13.53 -2.12 10.06
N TYR A 119 -12.62 -2.25 9.09
CA TYR A 119 -12.58 -3.33 8.11
C TYR A 119 -11.30 -4.15 8.28
N LYS A 120 -11.28 -5.32 7.64
CA LYS A 120 -10.05 -6.11 7.51
C LYS A 120 -9.12 -5.41 6.52
N SER A 121 -7.82 -5.47 6.78
CA SER A 121 -6.81 -5.00 5.83
C SER A 121 -6.35 -6.16 4.98
N PHE A 122 -6.07 -5.85 3.72
CA PHE A 122 -5.67 -6.84 2.73
C PHE A 122 -4.39 -6.38 2.05
N SER A 123 -3.64 -7.35 1.57
CA SER A 123 -2.49 -7.15 0.73
C SER A 123 -2.74 -7.79 -0.62
N ALA A 124 -2.26 -7.13 -1.67
CA ALA A 124 -2.25 -7.59 -3.03
C ALA A 124 -0.83 -7.44 -3.60
N TYR A 125 -0.54 -8.16 -4.67
CA TYR A 125 0.70 -8.02 -5.39
C TYR A 125 0.47 -8.13 -6.90
N SER A 126 1.22 -7.36 -7.66
CA SER A 126 1.24 -7.39 -9.12
C SER A 126 2.64 -7.69 -9.58
N PHE A 127 2.81 -8.76 -10.36
CA PHE A 127 4.09 -9.02 -11.01
C PHE A 127 4.37 -7.92 -12.03
N VAL A 128 5.60 -7.42 -12.01
CA VAL A 128 6.09 -6.44 -12.97
C VAL A 128 7.24 -7.03 -13.78
N ALA A 129 7.33 -6.65 -15.06
CA ALA A 129 8.41 -7.06 -15.94
C ALA A 129 8.72 -5.93 -16.93
N GLY A 130 10.00 -5.79 -17.29
CA GLY A 130 10.44 -4.73 -18.21
C GLY A 130 10.52 -3.35 -17.55
N LYS A 131 10.86 -3.25 -16.27
CA LYS A 131 11.15 -1.97 -15.59
C LYS A 131 12.12 -1.12 -16.42
N GLY A 132 11.77 0.15 -16.66
CA GLY A 132 12.58 1.08 -17.47
C GLY A 132 12.62 0.80 -18.96
N LYS A 133 11.69 -0.03 -19.46
CA LYS A 133 11.51 -0.27 -20.90
C LYS A 133 10.40 0.58 -21.51
N GLY A 134 9.84 1.55 -20.78
CA GLY A 134 8.76 2.41 -21.26
C GLY A 134 7.56 1.58 -21.70
N GLU A 135 7.30 1.53 -23.00
CA GLU A 135 6.17 0.81 -23.61
C GLU A 135 6.24 -0.73 -23.49
N GLU A 136 7.43 -1.31 -23.22
CA GLU A 136 7.54 -2.76 -22.94
C GLU A 136 7.36 -3.09 -21.45
N PHE A 137 7.10 -2.10 -20.60
CA PHE A 137 6.73 -2.36 -19.21
C PHE A 137 5.38 -3.06 -19.17
N THR A 138 5.34 -4.22 -18.52
CA THR A 138 4.12 -5.00 -18.34
C THR A 138 3.91 -5.31 -16.88
N TRP A 139 2.66 -5.26 -16.45
CA TRP A 139 2.23 -5.69 -15.13
C TRP A 139 1.10 -6.70 -15.25
N SER A 140 1.00 -7.58 -14.26
CA SER A 140 -0.12 -8.53 -14.14
C SER A 140 -1.23 -7.92 -13.29
N GLU A 141 -2.44 -8.45 -13.47
CA GLU A 141 -3.57 -8.11 -12.59
C GLU A 141 -3.20 -8.36 -11.11
N PRO A 142 -3.61 -7.47 -10.19
CA PRO A 142 -3.28 -7.60 -8.78
C PRO A 142 -3.89 -8.88 -8.20
N ALA A 143 -3.02 -9.76 -7.71
CA ALA A 143 -3.39 -10.99 -7.05
C ALA A 143 -3.42 -10.78 -5.53
N PRO A 144 -4.35 -11.43 -4.79
CA PRO A 144 -4.39 -11.31 -3.34
C PRO A 144 -3.13 -11.95 -2.71
N ALA A 145 -2.41 -11.20 -1.88
CA ALA A 145 -1.29 -11.68 -1.08
C ALA A 145 -1.74 -12.23 0.29
N GLY A 146 -2.87 -11.75 0.83
CA GLY A 146 -3.44 -12.25 2.07
C GLY A 146 -4.08 -11.15 2.92
N GLU A 147 -4.72 -11.56 4.02
CA GLU A 147 -5.19 -10.66 5.07
C GLU A 147 -4.00 -10.22 5.94
N ILE A 148 -3.92 -8.94 6.25
CA ILE A 148 -2.89 -8.35 7.10
C ILE A 148 -3.51 -7.71 8.35
N GLU A 149 -2.68 -7.48 9.37
CA GLU A 149 -3.13 -6.79 10.57
C GLU A 149 -3.48 -5.34 10.24
N PRO A 150 -4.72 -4.89 10.50
CA PRO A 150 -5.12 -3.53 10.19
C PRO A 150 -4.44 -2.53 11.11
N LEU A 151 -3.92 -1.48 10.50
CA LEU A 151 -3.18 -0.41 11.14
C LEU A 151 -4.09 0.72 11.66
N LEU A 152 -5.38 0.71 11.29
CA LEU A 152 -6.42 1.70 11.65
C LEU A 152 -7.44 1.17 12.67
#